data_AF-A0A7M5XG29-F1
#
_entry.id   AF-A0A7M5XG29-F1
#
_cell.length_a   1.000
_cell.length_b   1.000
_cell.length_c   1.000
_cell.angle_alpha   90.00
_cell.angle_beta   90.00
_cell.angle_gamma   90.00
#
_symmetry.space_group_name_H-M   'P 1'
#
loop_
_entity.id
_entity.type
_entity.pdbx_description
1 polymer ?
#
loop_
_entity_poly.entity_id
_entity_poly.type
_entity_poly.pdbx_seq_one_letter_code
_entity_poly.pdbx_strand_id
1 'polypeptide(L)'
;MKFGSFIFCFFVFHLFPANVFGHGAMVIPYNWFDHPQWVEMEHGYEYGFVGMKSQQMCTPGADIPKHRVCPNPEHCEGLLNKHIGLACFWFTNYTFIEKPTLFDPKLRTYAHTGYEDQILHNPWRAPGFAPVATPCGAAGGNPYGCFGDKECGNDNGGYQLGPKATEFEFAHDIHVTDWTRGDHVEVAWGIRANHGGGYSYRLCKIPNEGRKALTEECFQQTPLRFVGNKQWVQFGEDRSTRFEFPAVRTDKGTFPPDSQWTKNPIPSCNGIHGGSNYLNPPCINGTQFPPPGPNLEGHGFYFREPKKHFPFSIIDLVEIPKDLEEGEYVLSFRWDCEQTSQVWNTCASVRLH
;
A
#
# COMPACT_ATOMS: atom_id res chain seq x y z
N MET A 1 39.10 34.51 -26.47
CA MET A 1 37.92 34.57 -25.58
C MET A 1 37.03 33.37 -25.89
N LYS A 2 36.95 32.40 -24.97
CA LYS A 2 36.01 31.27 -25.05
C LYS A 2 34.65 31.77 -24.59
N PHE A 3 33.64 31.77 -25.46
CA PHE A 3 32.25 31.94 -25.05
C PHE A 3 31.68 30.57 -24.72
N GLY A 4 31.46 30.30 -23.44
CA GLY A 4 30.76 29.12 -22.96
C GLY A 4 29.27 29.23 -23.25
N SER A 5 28.72 28.22 -23.93
CA SER A 5 27.28 28.08 -24.10
C SER A 5 26.71 27.45 -22.82
N PHE A 6 26.04 28.24 -21.99
CA PHE A 6 25.24 27.74 -20.89
C PHE A 6 23.94 27.18 -21.48
N ILE A 7 23.83 25.85 -21.52
CA ILE A 7 22.56 25.17 -21.78
C ILE A 7 21.72 25.31 -20.51
N PHE A 8 20.68 26.15 -20.57
CA PHE A 8 19.60 26.18 -19.58
C PHE A 8 18.85 24.85 -19.65
N CYS A 9 19.15 23.92 -18.75
CA CYS A 9 18.29 22.76 -18.50
C CYS A 9 16.98 23.27 -17.89
N PHE A 10 15.93 23.38 -18.70
CA PHE A 10 14.56 23.52 -18.22
C PHE A 10 14.17 22.25 -17.46
N PHE A 11 14.27 22.29 -16.12
CA PHE A 11 13.58 21.37 -15.24
C PHE A 11 12.07 21.61 -15.35
N VAL A 12 11.42 20.93 -16.29
CA VAL A 12 9.94 20.86 -16.34
C VAL A 12 9.50 19.81 -15.31
N PHE A 13 9.66 20.12 -14.02
CA PHE A 13 8.93 19.42 -12.97
C PHE A 13 7.46 19.78 -13.15
N HIS A 14 6.66 18.78 -13.52
CA HIS A 14 5.24 18.94 -13.70
C HIS A 14 4.58 19.42 -12.39
N LEU A 15 4.03 20.63 -12.45
CA LEU A 15 2.99 21.14 -11.58
C LEU A 15 1.78 20.20 -11.64
N PHE A 16 1.73 19.20 -10.77
CA PHE A 16 0.47 18.62 -10.36
C PHE A 16 0.48 18.58 -8.83
N PRO A 17 -0.46 19.28 -8.15
CA PRO A 17 -0.64 19.04 -6.73
C PRO A 17 -0.82 17.54 -6.55
N ALA A 18 0.05 16.95 -5.73
CA ALA A 18 0.01 15.56 -5.33
C ALA A 18 -1.32 15.32 -4.62
N ASN A 19 -2.37 15.08 -5.40
CA ASN A 19 -3.58 14.47 -4.89
C ASN A 19 -3.18 13.06 -4.51
N VAL A 20 -2.74 12.91 -3.27
CA VAL A 20 -2.62 11.62 -2.61
C VAL A 20 -4.00 10.99 -2.72
N PHE A 21 -4.16 9.99 -3.57
CA PHE A 21 -5.30 9.09 -3.51
C PHE A 21 -4.86 7.83 -2.77
N GLY A 22 -5.78 6.95 -2.37
CA GLY A 22 -5.38 5.69 -1.76
C GLY A 22 -4.91 4.66 -2.78
N HIS A 23 -3.87 3.86 -2.50
CA HIS A 23 -3.28 2.99 -3.55
C HIS A 23 -3.39 1.49 -3.29
N GLY A 24 -3.44 1.01 -2.04
CA GLY A 24 -3.70 -0.39 -1.73
C GLY A 24 -3.79 -0.68 -0.23
N ALA A 25 -4.46 -1.77 0.14
CA ALA A 25 -4.69 -2.17 1.54
C ALA A 25 -4.87 -3.68 1.67
N MET A 26 -4.53 -4.21 2.84
CA MET A 26 -4.89 -5.57 3.25
C MET A 26 -6.40 -5.70 3.39
N VAL A 27 -6.94 -6.82 2.92
CA VAL A 27 -8.36 -7.16 2.94
C VAL A 27 -8.62 -8.42 3.76
N ILE A 28 -7.65 -9.35 3.82
CA ILE A 28 -7.68 -10.52 4.69
C ILE A 28 -6.34 -10.65 5.42
N PRO A 29 -6.33 -10.82 6.76
CA PRO A 29 -7.49 -10.67 7.66
C PRO A 29 -7.99 -9.22 7.66
N TYR A 30 -9.12 -8.99 8.34
CA TYR A 30 -9.72 -7.66 8.40
C TYR A 30 -8.80 -6.67 9.10
N ASN A 31 -8.53 -5.57 8.42
CA ASN A 31 -7.65 -4.53 8.92
C ASN A 31 -8.41 -3.64 9.93
N TRP A 32 -7.69 -2.82 10.70
CA TRP A 32 -8.27 -1.98 11.74
C TRP A 32 -9.30 -0.97 11.26
N PHE A 33 -9.27 -0.62 9.97
CA PHE A 33 -10.20 0.33 9.38
C PHE A 33 -11.55 -0.34 9.11
N ASP A 34 -11.59 -1.65 8.84
CA ASP A 34 -12.81 -2.38 8.53
C ASP A 34 -13.84 -2.27 9.68
N HIS A 35 -15.06 -1.86 9.33
CA HIS A 35 -16.16 -1.67 10.28
C HIS A 35 -17.09 -2.90 10.27
N PRO A 36 -17.51 -3.42 11.45
CA PRO A 36 -18.28 -4.66 11.56
C PRO A 36 -19.74 -4.59 11.06
N GLN A 37 -20.27 -3.39 10.82
CA GLN A 37 -21.66 -3.16 10.40
C GLN A 37 -21.74 -2.13 9.28
N TRP A 38 -22.80 -2.21 8.47
CA TRP A 38 -23.15 -1.17 7.51
C TRP A 38 -23.41 0.16 8.23
N VAL A 39 -22.63 1.18 7.88
CA VAL A 39 -22.87 2.56 8.30
C VAL A 39 -23.29 3.34 7.06
N GLU A 40 -24.51 3.85 7.08
CA GLU A 40 -24.98 4.83 6.12
C GLU A 40 -24.38 6.20 6.50
N MET A 41 -23.50 6.73 5.66
CA MET A 41 -22.85 8.01 5.91
C MET A 41 -23.62 9.14 5.20
N GLU A 42 -23.45 10.37 5.70
CA GLU A 42 -24.20 11.60 5.34
C GLU A 42 -24.18 11.99 3.84
N HIS A 43 -23.46 11.24 3.00
CA HIS A 43 -23.34 11.43 1.56
C HIS A 43 -23.84 10.25 0.72
N GLY A 44 -24.69 9.37 1.28
CA GLY A 44 -25.38 8.31 0.53
C GLY A 44 -24.48 7.15 0.10
N TYR A 45 -23.33 7.00 0.77
CA TYR A 45 -22.47 5.84 0.59
C TYR A 45 -22.62 4.91 1.80
N GLU A 46 -22.92 3.65 1.53
CA GLU A 46 -22.95 2.58 2.52
C GLU A 46 -21.53 2.02 2.68
N TYR A 47 -20.94 2.16 3.86
CA TYR A 47 -19.61 1.63 4.17
C TYR A 47 -19.64 0.79 5.44
N GLY A 48 -18.97 -0.36 5.44
CA GLY A 48 -18.80 -1.19 6.63
C GLY A 48 -19.16 -2.65 6.41
N PHE A 49 -18.48 -3.27 5.45
CA PHE A 49 -18.45 -4.72 5.40
C PHE A 49 -17.05 -5.23 5.70
N VAL A 50 -17.03 -6.17 6.63
CA VAL A 50 -15.93 -7.09 6.94
C VAL A 50 -15.93 -8.13 5.81
N GLY A 51 -15.16 -7.92 4.73
CA GLY A 51 -15.13 -8.88 3.60
C GLY A 51 -14.47 -8.39 2.32
N MET A 52 -14.17 -9.33 1.41
CA MET A 52 -13.66 -9.05 0.06
C MET A 52 -14.78 -8.62 -0.92
N LYS A 53 -15.56 -7.56 -0.70
CA LYS A 53 -16.52 -7.13 -1.75
C LYS A 53 -15.83 -6.30 -2.84
N SER A 54 -15.95 -6.77 -4.09
CA SER A 54 -15.17 -6.38 -5.28
C SER A 54 -15.17 -4.89 -5.64
N GLN A 55 -16.11 -4.08 -5.14
CA GLN A 55 -16.17 -2.65 -5.44
C GLN A 55 -15.66 -1.79 -4.29
N GLN A 56 -15.32 -2.42 -3.16
CA GLN A 56 -15.06 -1.73 -1.91
C GLN A 56 -13.64 -1.89 -1.40
N MET A 57 -12.69 -2.47 -2.13
CA MET A 57 -11.33 -2.75 -1.62
C MET A 57 -10.51 -1.52 -1.16
N CYS A 58 -11.04 -0.31 -1.36
CA CYS A 58 -10.49 0.94 -0.84
C CYS A 58 -11.55 1.94 -0.37
N THR A 59 -12.71 1.42 -0.03
CA THR A 59 -13.84 2.13 0.54
C THR A 59 -14.34 1.58 1.88
N PRO A 60 -13.84 0.50 2.52
CA PRO A 60 -14.37 0.12 3.81
C PRO A 60 -13.67 0.97 4.88
N GLY A 61 -14.46 1.46 5.85
CA GLY A 61 -13.93 1.73 7.18
C GLY A 61 -13.52 3.15 7.53
N ALA A 62 -14.51 3.95 7.95
CA ALA A 62 -14.43 5.31 8.48
C ALA A 62 -13.89 6.39 7.52
N ASP A 63 -14.77 7.28 7.03
CA ASP A 63 -14.31 8.68 6.92
C ASP A 63 -13.92 9.04 8.36
N ILE A 64 -12.62 9.21 8.61
CA ILE A 64 -12.21 9.78 9.88
C ILE A 64 -12.85 11.17 9.86
N PRO A 65 -13.68 11.53 10.85
CA PRO A 65 -14.32 12.83 10.85
C PRO A 65 -13.25 13.92 10.63
N LYS A 66 -13.52 14.86 9.72
CA LYS A 66 -12.55 15.90 9.29
C LYS A 66 -11.78 16.53 10.46
N HIS A 67 -12.45 16.75 11.59
CA HIS A 67 -11.91 17.31 12.83
C HIS A 67 -10.94 16.39 13.61
N ARG A 68 -10.97 15.07 13.39
CA ARG A 68 -10.04 14.09 13.99
C ARG A 68 -8.78 13.87 13.14
N VAL A 69 -8.83 14.21 11.84
CA VAL A 69 -7.67 14.15 10.94
C VAL A 69 -6.90 15.48 10.95
N CYS A 70 -7.64 16.60 11.02
CA CYS A 70 -7.07 17.93 10.88
C CYS A 70 -7.43 18.81 12.09
N PRO A 71 -6.43 19.27 12.87
CA PRO A 71 -6.65 20.18 13.99
C PRO A 71 -7.19 21.56 13.57
N ASN A 72 -7.02 21.96 12.30
CA ASN A 72 -7.52 23.22 11.75
C ASN A 72 -8.48 23.00 10.54
N PRO A 73 -9.80 22.97 10.78
CA PRO A 73 -10.81 22.67 9.76
C PRO A 73 -10.77 23.57 8.53
N GLU A 74 -10.49 24.87 8.69
CA GLU A 74 -10.48 25.86 7.59
C GLU A 74 -9.34 25.62 6.58
N HIS A 75 -8.17 25.20 7.06
CA HIS A 75 -7.02 24.85 6.18
C HIS A 75 -7.23 23.56 5.41
N CYS A 76 -8.06 22.70 5.96
CA CYS A 76 -8.23 21.38 5.42
C CYS A 76 -9.49 21.28 4.55
N GLU A 77 -10.42 22.24 4.53
CA GLU A 77 -11.59 22.23 3.61
C GLU A 77 -11.22 22.05 2.13
N GLY A 78 -10.10 22.63 1.68
CA GLY A 78 -9.59 22.46 0.31
C GLY A 78 -8.95 21.09 0.03
N LEU A 79 -8.40 20.44 1.05
CA LEU A 79 -7.76 19.11 0.98
C LEU A 79 -8.73 17.96 1.32
N LEU A 80 -9.77 18.23 2.12
CA LEU A 80 -10.68 17.28 2.78
C LEU A 80 -12.01 17.08 2.06
N ASN A 81 -12.24 17.70 0.90
CA ASN A 81 -13.45 17.42 0.12
C ASN A 81 -13.48 15.98 -0.44
N LYS A 82 -12.48 15.14 -0.15
CA LYS A 82 -12.40 13.74 -0.59
C LYS A 82 -11.79 12.84 0.51
N HIS A 83 -12.65 12.21 1.30
CA HIS A 83 -12.44 10.92 1.97
C HIS A 83 -11.05 10.62 2.57
N ILE A 84 -10.68 11.28 3.67
CA ILE A 84 -9.53 10.86 4.48
C ILE A 84 -9.98 9.83 5.51
N GLY A 85 -9.28 8.70 5.58
CA GLY A 85 -9.61 7.60 6.50
C GLY A 85 -9.91 6.27 5.84
N LEU A 86 -10.17 6.26 4.53
CA LEU A 86 -10.36 5.02 3.77
C LEU A 86 -9.17 4.07 3.98
N ALA A 87 -9.42 2.76 4.10
CA ALA A 87 -8.39 1.73 4.36
C ALA A 87 -7.16 1.83 3.44
N CYS A 88 -7.32 2.38 2.24
CA CYS A 88 -6.22 2.58 1.29
C CYS A 88 -5.49 3.91 1.44
N PHE A 89 -5.63 4.69 2.51
CA PHE A 89 -4.99 6.00 2.70
C PHE A 89 -3.83 6.00 3.71
N TRP A 90 -3.33 4.81 4.06
CA TRP A 90 -2.34 4.60 5.12
C TRP A 90 -1.00 4.17 4.54
N PHE A 91 -0.02 5.07 4.61
CA PHE A 91 1.29 4.87 3.96
C PHE A 91 2.35 5.82 4.54
N THR A 92 3.61 5.57 4.18
CA THR A 92 4.73 6.50 4.31
C THR A 92 5.08 7.00 2.91
N ASN A 93 5.03 8.32 2.71
CA ASN A 93 5.40 9.03 1.49
C ASN A 93 6.81 9.57 1.58
N TYR A 94 7.42 9.87 0.43
CA TYR A 94 8.74 10.48 0.35
C TYR A 94 9.80 9.68 1.14
N THR A 95 9.71 8.36 1.01
CA THR A 95 10.64 7.43 1.64
C THR A 95 11.49 6.78 0.56
N PHE A 96 12.79 6.71 0.83
CA PHE A 96 13.80 6.30 -0.13
C PHE A 96 14.76 5.32 0.52
N ILE A 97 15.28 4.42 -0.30
CA ILE A 97 16.39 3.54 0.10
C ILE A 97 17.71 4.26 -0.14
N GLU A 98 18.72 3.96 0.70
CA GLU A 98 20.06 4.48 0.46
C GLU A 98 20.69 3.85 -0.79
N LYS A 99 20.57 2.52 -0.93
CA LYS A 99 21.22 1.74 -1.99
C LYS A 99 20.32 0.60 -2.47
N PRO A 100 20.19 0.39 -3.79
CA PRO A 100 19.50 -0.78 -4.33
C PRO A 100 20.18 -2.07 -3.92
N THR A 101 19.36 -3.08 -3.62
CA THR A 101 19.80 -4.46 -3.32
C THR A 101 19.09 -5.48 -4.23
N LEU A 102 18.03 -5.05 -4.92
CA LEU A 102 17.21 -5.88 -5.80
C LEU A 102 17.63 -5.70 -7.26
N PHE A 103 18.38 -6.66 -7.80
CA PHE A 103 18.93 -6.60 -9.16
C PHE A 103 18.35 -7.63 -10.13
N ASP A 104 17.57 -8.61 -9.67
CA ASP A 104 16.94 -9.58 -10.57
C ASP A 104 15.89 -8.88 -11.45
N PRO A 105 16.06 -8.87 -12.79
CA PRO A 105 15.11 -8.26 -13.70
C PRO A 105 13.69 -8.83 -13.58
N LYS A 106 13.53 -10.10 -13.17
CA LYS A 106 12.21 -10.73 -13.00
C LYS A 106 11.38 -10.08 -11.90
N LEU A 107 12.04 -9.47 -10.92
CA LEU A 107 11.41 -8.79 -9.79
C LEU A 107 11.04 -7.33 -10.11
N ARG A 108 11.49 -6.79 -11.24
CA ARG A 108 11.08 -5.44 -11.68
C ARG A 108 9.61 -5.42 -12.08
N THR A 109 8.95 -4.32 -11.76
CA THR A 109 7.53 -4.03 -12.01
C THR A 109 7.33 -2.73 -12.76
N TYR A 110 8.36 -1.88 -12.82
CA TYR A 110 8.45 -0.65 -13.61
C TYR A 110 9.77 -0.63 -14.39
N ALA A 111 9.94 -1.61 -15.29
CA ALA A 111 11.12 -1.74 -16.14
C ALA A 111 11.05 -0.91 -17.45
N HIS A 112 9.85 -0.52 -17.87
CA HIS A 112 9.58 0.16 -19.13
C HIS A 112 9.08 1.58 -18.89
N THR A 113 9.88 2.36 -18.16
CA THR A 113 9.53 3.75 -17.80
C THR A 113 10.16 4.78 -18.72
N GLY A 114 11.35 4.52 -19.25
CA GLY A 114 12.21 5.52 -19.89
C GLY A 114 12.91 6.47 -18.89
N TYR A 115 12.74 6.23 -17.58
CA TYR A 115 13.24 7.07 -16.48
C TYR A 115 13.74 6.20 -15.32
N GLU A 116 14.54 5.18 -15.61
CA GLU A 116 14.98 4.20 -14.60
C GLU A 116 15.72 4.81 -13.42
N ASP A 117 16.52 5.86 -13.67
CA ASP A 117 17.27 6.57 -12.63
C ASP A 117 16.35 7.24 -11.60
N GLN A 118 15.17 7.70 -12.03
CA GLN A 118 14.21 8.40 -11.15
C GLN A 118 13.57 7.47 -10.13
N ILE A 119 13.50 6.17 -10.44
CA ILE A 119 12.88 5.14 -9.57
C ILE A 119 13.92 4.24 -8.93
N LEU A 120 15.23 4.55 -9.09
CA LEU A 120 16.33 3.73 -8.59
C LEU A 120 16.36 3.65 -7.06
N HIS A 121 15.95 4.72 -6.38
CA HIS A 121 15.94 4.83 -4.93
C HIS A 121 14.54 4.64 -4.32
N ASN A 122 13.57 4.17 -5.11
CA ASN A 122 12.25 3.85 -4.60
C ASN A 122 12.26 2.55 -3.77
N PRO A 123 11.35 2.40 -2.80
CA PRO A 123 11.38 1.33 -1.81
C PRO A 123 11.60 -0.08 -2.35
N TRP A 124 10.91 -0.46 -3.42
CA TRP A 124 11.02 -1.83 -3.96
C TRP A 124 12.41 -2.17 -4.49
N ARG A 125 13.25 -1.17 -4.78
CA ARG A 125 14.63 -1.42 -5.23
C ARG A 125 15.53 -1.98 -4.11
N ALA A 126 15.06 -1.98 -2.86
CA ALA A 126 15.62 -2.72 -1.73
C ALA A 126 14.50 -3.08 -0.73
N PRO A 127 13.79 -4.21 -0.94
CA PRO A 127 12.59 -4.55 -0.17
C PRO A 127 12.85 -4.56 1.33
N GLY A 128 12.07 -3.79 2.08
CA GLY A 128 12.17 -3.69 3.54
C GLY A 128 13.12 -2.61 4.07
N PHE A 129 14.02 -2.08 3.24
CA PHE A 129 15.03 -1.11 3.69
C PHE A 129 14.51 0.33 3.82
N ALA A 130 13.49 0.69 3.04
CA ALA A 130 12.94 2.04 3.11
C ALA A 130 12.36 2.29 4.52
N PRO A 131 12.70 3.42 5.17
CA PRO A 131 12.15 3.75 6.49
C PRO A 131 10.64 3.99 6.39
N VAL A 132 9.91 3.56 7.41
CA VAL A 132 8.48 3.86 7.57
C VAL A 132 8.28 4.70 8.81
N ALA A 133 7.33 5.63 8.76
CA ALA A 133 7.04 6.45 9.94
C ALA A 133 6.26 5.69 11.02
N THR A 134 5.53 4.66 10.61
CA THR A 134 4.82 3.74 11.50
C THR A 134 4.56 2.42 10.76
N PRO A 135 4.65 1.27 11.44
CA PRO A 135 4.44 -0.03 10.82
C PRO A 135 3.01 -0.27 10.32
N CYS A 136 2.05 0.56 10.73
CA CYS A 136 0.63 0.45 10.38
C CYS A 136 0.12 1.59 9.49
N GLY A 137 1.02 2.45 9.00
CA GLY A 137 0.72 3.56 8.12
C GLY A 137 0.25 4.83 8.84
N ALA A 138 0.50 5.97 8.20
CA ALA A 138 0.00 7.28 8.63
C ALA A 138 -1.03 7.78 7.61
N ALA A 139 -2.11 8.40 8.09
CA ALA A 139 -3.22 8.81 7.24
C ALA A 139 -2.82 9.99 6.34
N GLY A 140 -2.42 9.73 5.09
CA GLY A 140 -2.05 10.76 4.12
C GLY A 140 -0.54 11.02 3.99
N GLY A 141 0.29 10.16 4.56
CA GLY A 141 1.57 9.85 3.92
C GLY A 141 2.83 10.40 4.58
N ASN A 142 2.90 11.66 4.99
CA ASN A 142 4.19 12.19 5.48
C ASN A 142 4.10 12.90 6.83
N PRO A 143 4.36 12.22 7.96
CA PRO A 143 4.37 12.87 9.27
C PRO A 143 5.50 13.91 9.44
N TYR A 144 6.44 13.99 8.49
CA TYR A 144 7.48 15.02 8.42
C TYR A 144 7.23 16.02 7.27
N GLY A 145 6.07 15.93 6.63
CA GLY A 145 5.63 16.85 5.60
C GLY A 145 5.33 18.24 6.17
N CYS A 146 4.99 19.18 5.30
CA CYS A 146 4.67 20.55 5.71
C CYS A 146 3.28 20.63 6.37
N PHE A 147 3.15 21.56 7.33
CA PHE A 147 1.92 21.90 8.06
C PHE A 147 1.47 23.34 7.73
N GLY A 148 0.17 23.56 7.45
CA GLY A 148 -0.45 24.89 7.28
C GLY A 148 -0.33 25.58 5.90
N ASP A 149 -0.58 26.89 5.85
CA ASP A 149 -0.66 27.77 4.64
C ASP A 149 0.65 27.95 3.83
N LYS A 150 1.72 27.25 4.19
CA LYS A 150 2.96 27.35 3.41
C LYS A 150 2.81 26.54 2.13
N GLU A 151 3.14 27.15 1.00
CA GLU A 151 3.30 26.44 -0.27
C GLU A 151 4.22 25.24 -0.04
N CYS A 152 3.63 24.04 -0.08
CA CYS A 152 4.37 22.81 0.09
C CYS A 152 5.14 22.56 -1.19
N GLY A 153 6.39 23.00 -1.22
CA GLY A 153 7.34 22.61 -2.24
C GLY A 153 7.65 21.11 -2.19
N ASN A 154 8.20 20.59 -3.28
CA ASN A 154 8.59 19.17 -3.43
C ASN A 154 9.61 18.70 -2.38
N ASP A 155 10.28 19.61 -1.67
CA ASP A 155 11.46 19.32 -0.84
C ASP A 155 11.14 18.52 0.44
N ASN A 156 9.92 18.64 0.97
CA ASN A 156 9.49 17.98 2.21
C ASN A 156 8.52 16.83 1.98
N GLY A 157 8.40 16.31 0.75
CA GLY A 157 7.62 15.09 0.53
C GLY A 157 6.11 15.20 0.68
N GLY A 158 5.55 16.40 0.50
CA GLY A 158 4.11 16.67 0.52
C GLY A 158 3.57 17.13 1.87
N TYR A 159 2.24 17.08 2.01
CA TYR A 159 1.52 17.54 3.20
C TYR A 159 1.63 16.53 4.36
N GLN A 160 1.79 17.05 5.58
CA GLN A 160 1.54 16.28 6.78
C GLN A 160 0.03 16.15 6.98
N LEU A 161 -0.47 14.92 6.86
CA LEU A 161 -1.86 14.59 7.09
C LEU A 161 -1.94 13.48 8.14
N GLY A 162 -2.98 13.59 8.97
CA GLY A 162 -3.55 12.52 9.78
C GLY A 162 -2.67 11.89 10.87
N PRO A 163 -3.29 11.19 11.84
CA PRO A 163 -2.56 10.47 12.88
C PRO A 163 -1.90 9.19 12.34
N LYS A 164 -0.97 8.62 13.12
CA LYS A 164 -0.50 7.24 12.91
C LYS A 164 -1.63 6.27 13.25
N ALA A 165 -1.79 5.18 12.49
CA ALA A 165 -2.83 4.18 12.78
C ALA A 165 -2.69 3.54 14.17
N THR A 166 -1.46 3.42 14.68
CA THR A 166 -1.15 2.92 16.03
C THR A 166 -1.64 3.85 17.15
N GLU A 167 -1.76 5.14 16.86
CA GLU A 167 -2.22 6.18 17.80
C GLU A 167 -3.69 6.54 17.55
N PHE A 168 -4.30 6.01 16.49
CA PHE A 168 -5.67 6.32 16.12
C PHE A 168 -6.68 5.60 17.05
N GLU A 169 -7.62 6.38 17.57
CA GLU A 169 -8.76 5.91 18.34
C GLU A 169 -9.92 5.62 17.38
N PHE A 170 -10.09 4.35 17.05
CA PHE A 170 -11.16 3.86 16.18
C PHE A 170 -12.52 4.04 16.86
N ALA A 171 -13.53 4.43 16.09
CA ALA A 171 -14.88 4.63 16.61
C ALA A 171 -15.65 3.31 16.86
N HIS A 172 -15.04 2.19 16.48
CA HIS A 172 -15.59 0.84 16.54
C HIS A 172 -14.58 -0.14 17.16
N ASP A 173 -15.10 -1.29 17.57
CA ASP A 173 -14.27 -2.39 18.03
C ASP A 173 -13.47 -2.98 16.87
N ILE A 174 -12.15 -3.00 17.01
CA ILE A 174 -11.24 -3.60 16.03
C ILE A 174 -11.51 -5.11 15.99
N HIS A 175 -11.74 -5.64 14.77
CA HIS A 175 -11.87 -7.07 14.58
C HIS A 175 -10.56 -7.80 14.91
N VAL A 176 -10.68 -8.92 15.64
CA VAL A 176 -9.57 -9.82 15.96
C VAL A 176 -9.80 -11.14 15.27
N THR A 177 -8.87 -11.57 14.43
CA THR A 177 -8.92 -12.88 13.76
C THR A 177 -8.10 -13.91 14.55
N ASP A 178 -8.72 -15.03 14.93
CA ASP A 178 -8.02 -16.12 15.61
C ASP A 178 -7.28 -17.01 14.59
N TRP A 179 -5.99 -17.27 14.85
CA TRP A 179 -5.13 -18.15 14.06
C TRP A 179 -4.46 -19.19 14.97
N THR A 180 -4.26 -20.39 14.44
CA THR A 180 -3.45 -21.43 15.10
C THR A 180 -2.00 -21.27 14.69
N ARG A 181 -1.07 -21.39 15.64
CA ARG A 181 0.36 -21.45 15.31
C ARG A 181 0.68 -22.74 14.55
N GLY A 182 1.54 -22.65 13.55
CA GLY A 182 1.87 -23.75 12.63
C GLY A 182 0.89 -23.92 11.47
N ASP A 183 -0.26 -23.24 11.46
CA ASP A 183 -1.20 -23.29 10.33
C ASP A 183 -0.72 -22.44 9.15
N HIS A 184 -1.29 -22.77 7.98
CA HIS A 184 -1.23 -21.93 6.80
C HIS A 184 -2.53 -21.15 6.66
N VAL A 185 -2.44 -19.83 6.59
CA VAL A 185 -3.61 -18.94 6.54
C VAL A 185 -3.64 -18.13 5.25
N GLU A 186 -4.86 -17.85 4.77
CA GLU A 186 -5.06 -16.95 3.63
C GLU A 186 -4.85 -15.50 4.07
N VAL A 187 -4.09 -14.76 3.26
CA VAL A 187 -3.98 -13.31 3.34
C VAL A 187 -4.33 -12.72 1.98
N ALA A 188 -4.94 -11.55 1.97
CA ALA A 188 -5.34 -10.90 0.74
C ALA A 188 -5.15 -9.39 0.82
N TRP A 189 -4.90 -8.76 -0.32
CA TRP A 189 -4.83 -7.31 -0.45
C TRP A 189 -5.38 -6.84 -1.79
N GLY A 190 -5.85 -5.59 -1.81
CA GLY A 190 -6.40 -4.94 -3.00
C GLY A 190 -5.52 -3.80 -3.51
N ILE A 191 -5.57 -3.56 -4.81
CA ILE A 191 -4.91 -2.42 -5.47
C ILE A 191 -5.97 -1.45 -5.96
N ARG A 192 -5.87 -0.19 -5.55
CA ARG A 192 -6.62 0.92 -6.18
C ARG A 192 -5.79 1.69 -7.18
N ALA A 193 -4.50 1.84 -6.95
CA ALA A 193 -3.63 2.52 -7.88
C ALA A 193 -2.27 1.81 -7.92
N ASN A 194 -1.95 1.26 -9.09
CA ASN A 194 -0.91 0.27 -9.25
C ASN A 194 0.47 0.90 -9.43
N HIS A 195 1.16 1.07 -8.32
CA HIS A 195 2.53 1.55 -8.27
C HIS A 195 3.60 0.47 -8.45
N GLY A 196 3.19 -0.75 -8.82
CA GLY A 196 4.10 -1.88 -8.95
C GLY A 196 4.74 -2.21 -7.59
N GLY A 197 5.93 -2.76 -7.57
CA GLY A 197 6.66 -3.07 -6.37
C GLY A 197 6.40 -4.49 -5.84
N GLY A 198 6.48 -4.65 -4.53
CA GLY A 198 6.23 -5.94 -3.89
C GLY A 198 6.01 -5.81 -2.38
N TYR A 199 5.50 -6.89 -1.79
CA TYR A 199 4.91 -6.86 -0.46
C TYR A 199 5.35 -8.02 0.44
N SER A 200 5.17 -7.81 1.75
CA SER A 200 5.39 -8.78 2.82
C SER A 200 4.34 -8.65 3.93
N TYR A 201 4.19 -9.72 4.71
CA TYR A 201 3.34 -9.79 5.89
C TYR A 201 4.19 -10.11 7.11
N ARG A 202 3.96 -9.43 8.23
CA ARG A 202 4.85 -9.47 9.39
C ARG A 202 4.05 -9.41 10.68
N LEU A 203 4.43 -10.19 11.68
CA LEU A 203 3.77 -10.20 12.99
C LEU A 203 4.59 -9.43 14.04
N CYS A 204 3.88 -8.80 14.97
CA CYS A 204 4.46 -8.26 16.20
C CYS A 204 3.50 -8.57 17.36
N LYS A 205 4.01 -9.12 18.46
CA LYS A 205 3.22 -9.33 19.66
C LYS A 205 2.84 -7.97 20.25
N ILE A 206 1.59 -7.79 20.65
CA ILE A 206 1.15 -6.51 21.25
C ILE A 206 1.89 -6.32 22.59
N PRO A 207 2.65 -5.23 22.77
CA PRO A 207 3.30 -4.93 24.04
C PRO A 207 2.29 -4.67 25.16
N ASN A 208 2.72 -4.76 26.41
CA ASN A 208 1.85 -4.48 27.57
C ASN A 208 1.34 -3.02 27.57
N GLU A 209 2.11 -2.10 26.98
CA GLU A 209 1.78 -0.69 26.77
C GLU A 209 0.75 -0.48 25.65
N GLY A 210 0.34 -1.55 24.97
CA GLY A 210 -0.69 -1.57 23.94
C GLY A 210 -0.20 -1.15 22.55
N ARG A 211 -1.15 -0.92 21.64
CA ARG A 211 -0.89 -0.67 20.21
C ARG A 211 0.04 0.53 19.94
N LYS A 212 0.04 1.52 20.83
CA LYS A 212 0.87 2.74 20.71
C LYS A 212 2.37 2.46 20.84
N ALA A 213 2.75 1.32 21.43
CA ALA A 213 4.14 0.90 21.59
C ALA A 213 4.65 -0.02 20.47
N LEU A 214 3.83 -0.30 19.44
CA LEU A 214 4.26 -1.08 18.28
C LEU A 214 5.33 -0.31 17.49
N THR A 215 6.43 -1.00 17.16
CA THR A 215 7.52 -0.43 16.35
C THR A 215 7.81 -1.30 15.13
N GLU A 216 8.38 -0.72 14.09
CA GLU A 216 8.77 -1.46 12.88
C GLU A 216 9.82 -2.54 13.21
N GLU A 217 10.70 -2.31 14.18
CA GLU A 217 11.70 -3.28 14.64
C GLU A 217 11.06 -4.55 15.21
N CYS A 218 9.90 -4.42 15.87
CA CYS A 218 9.16 -5.60 16.35
C CYS A 218 8.64 -6.44 15.17
N PHE A 219 8.07 -5.82 14.14
CA PHE A 219 7.59 -6.52 12.95
C PHE A 219 8.74 -7.14 12.15
N GLN A 220 9.90 -6.51 12.15
CA GLN A 220 11.12 -7.03 11.55
C GLN A 220 11.61 -8.32 12.25
N GLN A 221 11.22 -8.59 13.50
CA GLN A 221 11.60 -9.86 14.13
C GLN A 221 10.79 -11.06 13.61
N THR A 222 9.59 -10.83 13.07
CA THR A 222 8.70 -11.92 12.62
C THR A 222 8.11 -11.69 11.22
N PRO A 223 8.92 -11.62 10.15
CA PRO A 223 8.40 -11.70 8.78
C PRO A 223 7.81 -13.09 8.52
N LEU A 224 6.59 -13.14 7.97
CA LEU A 224 5.93 -14.39 7.63
C LEU A 224 6.44 -14.94 6.30
N ARG A 225 6.54 -16.26 6.21
CA ARG A 225 6.89 -16.96 4.98
C ARG A 225 5.63 -17.22 4.18
N PHE A 226 5.70 -16.97 2.87
CA PHE A 226 4.66 -17.39 1.95
C PHE A 226 4.76 -18.90 1.68
N VAL A 227 3.62 -19.57 1.62
CA VAL A 227 3.55 -21.00 1.34
C VAL A 227 3.63 -21.24 -0.17
N GLY A 228 4.51 -22.17 -0.57
CA GLY A 228 4.65 -22.63 -1.96
C GLY A 228 5.18 -21.57 -2.93
N ASN A 229 4.78 -21.68 -4.20
CA ASN A 229 5.18 -20.80 -5.30
C ASN A 229 3.97 -20.32 -6.13
N LYS A 230 2.78 -20.38 -5.55
CA LYS A 230 1.51 -20.02 -6.17
C LYS A 230 0.88 -18.85 -5.43
N GLN A 231 0.14 -18.06 -6.17
CA GLN A 231 -0.77 -17.05 -5.64
C GLN A 231 -2.04 -17.02 -6.49
N TRP A 232 -3.03 -16.27 -6.03
CA TRP A 232 -4.32 -16.20 -6.71
C TRP A 232 -4.79 -14.76 -6.87
N VAL A 233 -5.65 -14.54 -7.85
CA VAL A 233 -6.61 -13.43 -7.82
C VAL A 233 -8.00 -13.97 -7.59
N GLN A 234 -8.85 -13.17 -6.95
CA GLN A 234 -10.25 -13.51 -6.72
C GLN A 234 -11.11 -12.27 -6.91
N PHE A 235 -12.17 -12.40 -7.69
CA PHE A 235 -13.12 -11.32 -7.96
C PHE A 235 -14.16 -11.28 -6.85
N GLY A 236 -14.06 -10.26 -6.01
CA GLY A 236 -14.92 -10.14 -4.84
C GLY A 236 -14.82 -11.33 -3.89
N GLU A 237 -15.95 -11.68 -3.27
CA GLU A 237 -16.05 -12.75 -2.27
C GLU A 237 -16.24 -14.14 -2.91
N ASP A 238 -16.50 -14.19 -4.22
CA ASP A 238 -16.81 -15.43 -4.91
C ASP A 238 -15.53 -16.24 -5.17
N ARG A 239 -15.28 -17.23 -4.29
CA ARG A 239 -14.16 -18.17 -4.41
C ARG A 239 -14.16 -18.94 -5.73
N SER A 240 -15.29 -19.08 -6.43
CA SER A 240 -15.33 -19.78 -7.72
C SER A 240 -14.61 -19.01 -8.84
N THR A 241 -14.39 -17.70 -8.64
CA THR A 241 -13.63 -16.83 -9.56
C THR A 241 -12.12 -16.94 -9.38
N ARG A 242 -11.66 -17.75 -8.43
CA ARG A 242 -10.25 -17.83 -8.06
C ARG A 242 -9.41 -18.33 -9.23
N PHE A 243 -8.45 -17.51 -9.63
CA PHE A 243 -7.51 -17.79 -10.70
C PHE A 243 -6.11 -17.94 -10.13
N GLU A 244 -5.52 -19.12 -10.29
CA GLU A 244 -4.19 -19.48 -9.79
C GLU A 244 -3.12 -19.17 -10.82
N PHE A 245 -1.98 -18.63 -10.37
CA PHE A 245 -0.80 -18.44 -11.21
C PHE A 245 0.50 -18.48 -10.36
N PRO A 246 1.67 -18.68 -10.99
CA PRO A 246 2.94 -18.69 -10.28
C PRO A 246 3.26 -17.34 -9.63
N ALA A 247 3.65 -17.36 -8.35
CA ALA A 247 4.14 -16.19 -7.64
C ALA A 247 5.63 -15.97 -7.92
N VAL A 248 6.06 -14.70 -8.02
CA VAL A 248 7.47 -14.33 -8.16
C VAL A 248 7.94 -13.76 -6.83
N ARG A 249 8.80 -14.50 -6.13
CA ARG A 249 9.22 -14.22 -4.75
C ARG A 249 10.73 -14.10 -4.64
N THR A 250 11.20 -13.40 -3.62
CA THR A 250 12.63 -13.30 -3.27
C THR A 250 12.81 -13.30 -1.77
N ASP A 251 13.93 -13.84 -1.31
CA ASP A 251 14.49 -13.63 0.03
C ASP A 251 15.90 -13.01 -0.05
N LYS A 252 16.35 -12.63 -1.25
CA LYS A 252 17.67 -12.07 -1.51
C LYS A 252 17.62 -10.56 -1.62
N GLY A 253 18.56 -9.90 -0.95
CA GLY A 253 18.63 -8.44 -0.89
C GLY A 253 17.48 -7.81 -0.10
N THR A 254 16.85 -8.54 0.80
CA THR A 254 15.71 -8.06 1.59
C THR A 254 16.14 -7.63 2.99
N PHE A 255 15.32 -6.78 3.62
CA PHE A 255 15.45 -6.44 5.03
C PHE A 255 14.17 -6.78 5.81
N PRO A 256 14.30 -7.47 6.95
CA PRO A 256 15.52 -8.07 7.50
C PRO A 256 16.11 -9.15 6.59
N PRO A 257 17.39 -9.51 6.76
CA PRO A 257 18.03 -10.51 5.92
C PRO A 257 17.20 -11.80 5.84
N ASP A 258 17.12 -12.37 4.64
CA ASP A 258 16.37 -13.58 4.31
C ASP A 258 14.85 -13.49 4.52
N SER A 259 14.28 -12.31 4.86
CA SER A 259 12.83 -12.12 4.86
C SER A 259 12.27 -12.29 3.46
N GLN A 260 11.12 -12.98 3.33
CA GLN A 260 10.53 -13.26 2.03
C GLN A 260 9.59 -12.14 1.59
N TRP A 261 9.73 -11.73 0.35
CA TRP A 261 8.89 -10.73 -0.32
C TRP A 261 8.33 -11.31 -1.61
N THR A 262 7.13 -10.88 -1.98
CA THR A 262 6.50 -11.28 -3.24
C THR A 262 6.27 -10.07 -4.12
N LYS A 263 6.55 -10.21 -5.41
CA LYS A 263 6.33 -9.17 -6.41
C LYS A 263 4.82 -8.96 -6.59
N ASN A 264 4.40 -7.69 -6.73
CA ASN A 264 3.06 -7.38 -7.19
C ASN A 264 2.82 -8.00 -8.59
N PRO A 265 1.85 -8.92 -8.73
CA PRO A 265 1.68 -9.71 -9.96
C PRO A 265 0.97 -8.96 -11.08
N ILE A 266 0.34 -7.81 -10.79
CA ILE A 266 -0.48 -7.09 -11.76
C ILE A 266 0.41 -6.05 -12.42
N PRO A 267 0.73 -6.18 -13.72
CA PRO A 267 1.53 -5.18 -14.39
C PRO A 267 0.73 -3.92 -14.66
N SER A 268 1.36 -2.78 -14.41
CA SER A 268 0.90 -1.49 -14.93
C SER A 268 1.13 -1.40 -16.45
N CYS A 269 0.49 -0.43 -17.10
CA CYS A 269 0.79 -0.15 -18.51
C CYS A 269 2.21 0.41 -18.67
N ASN A 270 2.76 0.30 -19.88
CA ASN A 270 4.04 0.93 -20.22
C ASN A 270 4.04 2.45 -19.98
N GLY A 271 5.24 2.97 -19.70
CA GLY A 271 5.51 4.36 -19.35
C GLY A 271 5.45 4.65 -17.85
N ILE A 272 6.09 5.75 -17.45
CA ILE A 272 6.23 6.15 -16.04
C ILE A 272 4.89 6.39 -15.32
N HIS A 273 3.82 6.69 -16.06
CA HIS A 273 2.49 6.91 -15.49
C HIS A 273 1.69 5.62 -15.26
N GLY A 274 2.17 4.47 -15.75
CA GLY A 274 1.59 3.17 -15.43
C GLY A 274 0.17 2.90 -15.91
N GLY A 275 -0.43 3.78 -16.72
CA GLY A 275 -1.85 3.66 -17.09
C GLY A 275 -2.76 4.78 -16.57
N SER A 276 -2.30 5.59 -15.62
CA SER A 276 -3.18 6.56 -14.90
C SER A 276 -3.76 7.67 -15.79
N ASN A 277 -3.00 8.09 -16.81
CA ASN A 277 -3.36 9.18 -17.72
C ASN A 277 -4.16 8.73 -18.95
N TYR A 278 -4.39 7.43 -19.14
CA TYR A 278 -4.90 6.92 -20.42
C TYR A 278 -6.36 7.28 -20.67
N LEU A 279 -6.61 7.72 -21.90
CA LEU A 279 -7.88 7.62 -22.60
C LEU A 279 -7.91 6.23 -23.26
N ASN A 280 -8.81 5.36 -22.80
CA ASN A 280 -9.19 4.04 -23.33
C ASN A 280 -8.82 3.77 -24.83
N PRO A 281 -8.37 2.56 -25.23
CA PRO A 281 -8.26 1.29 -24.47
C PRO A 281 -7.02 1.13 -23.53
N PRO A 282 -7.06 0.19 -22.57
CA PRO A 282 -5.98 -0.01 -21.59
C PRO A 282 -4.70 -0.59 -22.23
N CYS A 283 -3.55 -0.05 -21.82
CA CYS A 283 -2.22 -0.57 -22.13
C CYS A 283 -1.95 -0.91 -23.62
N ILE A 284 -2.45 -0.11 -24.57
CA ILE A 284 -2.26 -0.31 -26.03
C ILE A 284 -0.79 -0.48 -26.41
N ASN A 285 0.10 0.21 -25.70
CA ASN A 285 1.54 0.18 -25.94
C ASN A 285 2.25 -0.91 -25.12
N GLY A 286 1.51 -1.89 -24.59
CA GLY A 286 2.02 -2.97 -23.76
C GLY A 286 2.04 -2.65 -22.26
N THR A 287 2.54 -3.61 -21.49
CA THR A 287 2.60 -3.62 -20.04
C THR A 287 4.04 -3.71 -19.53
N GLN A 288 4.29 -3.27 -18.30
CA GLN A 288 5.62 -3.27 -17.68
C GLN A 288 6.24 -4.68 -17.58
N PHE A 289 5.41 -5.71 -17.54
CA PHE A 289 5.74 -7.14 -17.66
C PHE A 289 4.49 -7.91 -18.11
N PRO A 290 4.59 -9.18 -18.57
CA PRO A 290 3.43 -9.94 -19.02
C PRO A 290 2.38 -10.14 -17.91
N PRO A 291 1.08 -9.92 -18.18
CA PRO A 291 0.03 -10.15 -17.19
C PRO A 291 -0.13 -11.66 -16.91
N PRO A 292 -0.50 -12.04 -15.66
CA PRO A 292 -0.68 -13.44 -15.29
C PRO A 292 -1.93 -14.08 -15.92
N GLY A 293 -2.87 -13.26 -16.41
CA GLY A 293 -4.09 -13.72 -17.07
C GLY A 293 -4.83 -12.55 -17.72
N PRO A 294 -5.93 -12.82 -18.44
CA PRO A 294 -6.70 -11.79 -19.13
C PRO A 294 -7.32 -10.76 -18.17
N ASN A 295 -7.23 -9.47 -18.50
CA ASN A 295 -7.76 -8.36 -17.70
C ASN A 295 -7.13 -8.23 -16.30
N LEU A 296 -5.91 -8.74 -16.12
CA LEU A 296 -5.11 -8.63 -14.90
C LEU A 296 -3.96 -7.67 -15.14
N GLU A 297 -4.26 -6.49 -15.67
CA GLU A 297 -3.29 -5.44 -16.00
C GLU A 297 -3.89 -4.03 -15.85
N GLY A 298 -3.01 -3.04 -15.74
CA GLY A 298 -3.35 -1.62 -15.76
C GLY A 298 -3.05 -0.91 -14.44
N HIS A 299 -3.57 0.30 -14.31
CA HIS A 299 -3.31 1.14 -13.15
C HIS A 299 -4.36 0.99 -12.04
N GLY A 300 -5.60 0.58 -12.33
CA GLY A 300 -6.69 0.52 -11.34
C GLY A 300 -7.26 1.89 -10.92
N PHE A 301 -6.56 2.99 -11.20
CA PHE A 301 -7.04 4.36 -11.04
C PHE A 301 -6.82 5.15 -12.33
N TYR A 302 -7.89 5.78 -12.82
CA TYR A 302 -7.90 6.50 -14.09
C TYR A 302 -8.45 7.91 -13.88
N PHE A 303 -7.64 8.95 -14.14
CA PHE A 303 -8.04 10.35 -13.87
C PHE A 303 -9.33 10.77 -14.57
N ARG A 304 -9.57 10.25 -15.79
CA ARG A 304 -10.75 10.57 -16.61
C ARG A 304 -11.95 9.66 -16.34
N GLU A 305 -11.75 8.54 -15.64
CA GLU A 305 -12.79 7.57 -15.28
C GLU A 305 -12.58 7.06 -13.83
N PRO A 306 -12.69 7.93 -12.81
CA PRO A 306 -12.27 7.64 -11.44
C PRO A 306 -13.09 6.56 -10.73
N LYS A 307 -14.18 6.08 -11.34
CA LYS A 307 -15.04 5.00 -10.84
C LYS A 307 -14.59 3.60 -11.27
N LYS A 308 -13.64 3.49 -12.20
CA LYS A 308 -13.09 2.20 -12.62
C LYS A 308 -11.95 1.80 -11.71
N HIS A 309 -12.14 0.71 -10.98
CA HIS A 309 -11.18 0.10 -10.08
C HIS A 309 -10.99 -1.38 -10.40
N PHE A 310 -9.91 -1.97 -9.90
CA PHE A 310 -9.76 -3.41 -9.98
C PHE A 310 -10.84 -4.10 -9.14
N PRO A 311 -11.59 -5.06 -9.72
CA PRO A 311 -12.66 -5.77 -9.03
C PRO A 311 -12.17 -7.03 -8.29
N PHE A 312 -10.85 -7.23 -8.22
CA PHE A 312 -10.24 -8.42 -7.63
C PHE A 312 -9.23 -8.08 -6.54
N SER A 313 -9.02 -9.01 -5.62
CA SER A 313 -7.89 -8.99 -4.68
C SER A 313 -6.83 -9.99 -5.10
N ILE A 314 -5.62 -9.76 -4.61
CA ILE A 314 -4.50 -10.69 -4.70
C ILE A 314 -4.45 -11.48 -3.40
N ILE A 315 -4.37 -12.81 -3.50
CA ILE A 315 -4.39 -13.74 -2.38
C ILE A 315 -3.10 -14.54 -2.36
N ASP A 316 -2.56 -14.72 -1.16
CA ASP A 316 -1.47 -15.66 -0.86
C ASP A 316 -1.83 -16.52 0.36
N LEU A 317 -1.05 -17.57 0.58
CA LEU A 317 -0.99 -18.30 1.83
C LEU A 317 0.30 -17.93 2.56
N VAL A 318 0.21 -17.72 3.87
CA VAL A 318 1.36 -17.51 4.76
C VAL A 318 1.38 -18.55 5.87
N GLU A 319 2.58 -18.93 6.30
CA GLU A 319 2.81 -19.84 7.41
C GLU A 319 2.91 -19.04 8.72
N ILE A 320 2.14 -19.46 9.73
CA ILE A 320 2.25 -18.93 11.09
C ILE A 320 3.32 -19.73 11.85
N PRO A 321 4.41 -19.11 12.33
CA PRO A 321 5.46 -19.87 13.00
C PRO A 321 4.95 -20.55 14.28
N LYS A 322 5.23 -21.85 14.39
CA LYS A 322 4.77 -22.71 15.50
C LYS A 322 5.38 -22.38 16.86
N ASP A 323 6.51 -21.67 16.85
CA ASP A 323 7.32 -21.33 18.02
C ASP A 323 6.97 -19.96 18.61
N LEU A 324 6.03 -19.23 18.01
CA LEU A 324 5.49 -18.02 18.63
C LEU A 324 4.72 -18.34 19.92
N GLU A 325 4.77 -17.41 20.86
CA GLU A 325 3.96 -17.49 22.07
C GLU A 325 2.47 -17.30 21.74
N GLU A 326 1.59 -17.83 22.58
CA GLU A 326 0.16 -17.48 22.53
C GLU A 326 -0.03 -16.01 22.88
N GLY A 327 -1.11 -15.44 22.35
CA GLY A 327 -1.59 -14.12 22.74
C GLY A 327 -2.01 -13.23 21.59
N GLU A 328 -2.08 -11.93 21.89
CA GLU A 328 -2.51 -10.90 20.94
C GLU A 328 -1.33 -10.40 20.12
N TYR A 329 -1.50 -10.40 18.81
CA TYR A 329 -0.52 -9.96 17.83
C TYR A 329 -1.16 -8.95 16.88
N VAL A 330 -0.31 -8.19 16.22
CA VAL A 330 -0.68 -7.37 15.07
C VAL A 330 0.01 -7.92 13.85
N LEU A 331 -0.76 -8.07 12.79
CA LEU A 331 -0.26 -8.34 11.45
C LEU A 331 -0.12 -7.02 10.70
N SER A 332 1.08 -6.75 10.19
CA SER A 332 1.34 -5.64 9.28
C SER A 332 1.53 -6.15 7.86
N PHE A 333 0.70 -5.66 6.94
CA PHE A 333 0.96 -5.68 5.51
C PHE A 333 1.84 -4.50 5.15
N ARG A 334 2.93 -4.76 4.40
CA ARG A 334 3.81 -3.73 3.86
C ARG A 334 3.98 -3.93 2.36
N TRP A 335 3.74 -2.87 1.60
CA TRP A 335 3.95 -2.83 0.16
C TRP A 335 4.92 -1.72 -0.20
N ASP A 336 6.12 -2.11 -0.61
CA ASP A 336 7.17 -1.21 -1.08
C ASP A 336 6.93 -0.94 -2.58
N CYS A 337 6.67 0.31 -2.95
CA CYS A 337 6.39 0.69 -4.34
C CYS A 337 7.68 0.78 -5.18
N GLU A 338 7.54 0.55 -6.49
CA GLU A 338 8.62 0.79 -7.44
C GLU A 338 8.41 2.09 -8.22
N GLN A 339 7.17 2.42 -8.59
CA GLN A 339 6.87 3.65 -9.34
C GLN A 339 7.08 4.92 -8.52
N THR A 340 6.74 4.88 -7.24
CA THR A 340 6.74 6.05 -6.34
C THR A 340 7.58 5.79 -5.10
N SER A 341 8.01 6.88 -4.44
CA SER A 341 8.73 6.85 -3.17
C SER A 341 7.78 6.63 -1.99
N GLN A 342 7.03 5.53 -2.04
CA GLN A 342 5.95 5.22 -1.09
C GLN A 342 6.05 3.80 -0.56
N VAL A 343 5.70 3.65 0.72
CA VAL A 343 5.47 2.36 1.37
C VAL A 343 4.06 2.34 1.94
N TRP A 344 3.22 1.43 1.47
CA TRP A 344 1.84 1.28 1.95
C TRP A 344 1.79 0.30 3.10
N ASN A 345 1.09 0.68 4.17
CA ASN A 345 1.02 -0.12 5.38
C ASN A 345 -0.40 -0.16 5.93
N THR A 346 -0.88 -1.36 6.23
CA THR A 346 -2.15 -1.55 6.94
C THR A 346 -1.97 -2.67 7.97
N CYS A 347 -2.70 -2.58 9.09
CA CYS A 347 -2.59 -3.52 10.19
C CYS A 347 -3.93 -4.19 10.51
N ALA A 348 -3.86 -5.44 10.97
CA ALA A 348 -4.97 -6.21 11.50
C ALA A 348 -4.60 -6.78 12.87
N SER A 349 -5.59 -6.97 13.74
CA SER A 349 -5.38 -7.67 15.01
C SER A 349 -5.60 -9.16 14.81
N VAL A 350 -4.68 -9.97 15.32
CA VAL A 350 -4.76 -11.43 15.27
C VAL A 350 -4.45 -12.03 16.63
N ARG A 351 -5.17 -13.08 17.01
CA ARG A 351 -4.90 -13.84 18.24
C ARG A 351 -4.32 -15.19 17.87
N LEU A 352 -3.15 -15.50 18.42
CA LEU A 352 -2.48 -16.78 18.21
C LEU A 352 -2.79 -17.74 19.35
N HIS A 353 -3.22 -18.95 18.97
CA HIS A 353 -3.46 -20.10 19.86
C HIS A 353 -2.54 -21.26 19.55
#